data_AF-B9YC11-F1
#
_entry.id   AF-B9YC11-F1
#
_cell.length_a   1.000
_cell.length_b   1.000
_cell.length_c   1.000
_cell.angle_alpha   90.00
_cell.angle_beta   90.00
_cell.angle_gamma   90.00
#
_symmetry.space_group_name_H-M   'P 1'
#
loop_
_entity.id
_entity.type
_entity.pdbx_description
1 polymer ?
#
loop_
_entity_poly.entity_id
_entity_poly.type
_entity_poly.pdbx_seq_one_letter_code
_entity_poly.pdbx_strand_id
1 'polypeptide(L)'
;MEQSVKRVAGELSASLLEIKKSRSELKMKKTNAAKVLPVSLLRQVQCYVQGETLYIPALKEQRKAWGERSGIRRQLQKRNQQIIADHRQGATAEQLSQTYFLSVTTIRNILYRKDCLEK
;
A
#
# COMPACT_ATOMS: atom_id res chain seq x y z
N MET A 1 14.82 -37.07 13.86
CA MET A 1 14.72 -36.24 12.63
C MET A 1 13.27 -35.93 12.23
N GLU A 2 12.37 -36.92 12.25
CA GLU A 2 10.97 -36.75 11.80
C GLU A 2 10.14 -35.71 12.58
N GLN A 3 10.39 -35.54 13.87
CA GLN A 3 9.69 -34.55 14.71
C GLN A 3 10.07 -33.11 14.40
N SER A 4 11.30 -32.85 13.91
CA SER A 4 11.75 -31.50 13.54
C SER A 4 11.11 -31.04 12.22
N VAL A 5 10.90 -31.96 11.27
CA VAL A 5 10.24 -31.66 9.98
C VAL A 5 8.77 -31.30 10.17
N LYS A 6 8.08 -31.97 11.11
CA LYS A 6 6.66 -31.70 11.42
C LYS A 6 6.45 -30.34 12.08
N ARG A 7 7.41 -29.84 12.88
CA ARG A 7 7.35 -28.48 13.47
C ARG A 7 7.50 -27.38 12.43
N VAL A 8 8.49 -27.51 11.54
CA VAL A 8 8.72 -26.54 10.44
C VAL A 8 7.52 -26.49 9.48
N ALA A 9 6.93 -27.63 9.16
CA ALA A 9 5.72 -27.68 8.33
C ALA A 9 4.51 -27.01 9.00
N GLY A 10 4.37 -27.12 10.33
CA GLY A 10 3.33 -26.44 11.11
C GLY A 10 3.50 -24.93 11.16
N GLU A 11 4.72 -24.44 11.35
CA GLU A 11 5.06 -23.02 11.37
C GLU A 11 4.82 -22.37 9.99
N LEU A 12 5.24 -23.02 8.91
CA LEU A 12 4.98 -22.56 7.54
C LEU A 12 3.48 -22.52 7.21
N SER A 13 2.70 -23.48 7.72
CA SER A 13 1.25 -23.52 7.55
C SER A 13 0.54 -22.37 8.27
N ALA A 14 0.99 -22.03 9.49
CA ALA A 14 0.47 -20.91 10.26
C ALA A 14 0.79 -19.56 9.60
N SER A 15 2.03 -19.35 9.14
CA SER A 15 2.40 -18.14 8.39
C SER A 15 1.63 -18.01 7.08
N LEU A 16 1.41 -19.11 6.36
CA LEU A 16 0.60 -19.11 5.14
C LEU A 16 -0.87 -18.74 5.41
N LEU A 17 -1.41 -19.17 6.56
CA LEU A 17 -2.77 -18.87 6.97
C LEU A 17 -2.93 -17.38 7.35
N GLU A 18 -1.95 -16.80 8.02
CA GLU A 18 -1.90 -15.35 8.32
C GLU A 18 -1.79 -14.48 7.06
N ILE A 19 -1.00 -14.92 6.08
CA ILE A 19 -0.87 -14.27 4.78
C ILE A 19 -2.20 -14.36 3.98
N LYS A 20 -2.88 -15.51 4.01
CA LYS A 20 -4.21 -15.68 3.40
C LYS A 20 -5.28 -14.83 4.08
N LYS A 21 -5.26 -14.73 5.42
CA LYS A 21 -6.17 -13.90 6.21
C LYS A 21 -6.03 -12.42 5.84
N SER A 22 -4.78 -11.93 5.77
CA SER A 22 -4.46 -10.54 5.39
C SER A 22 -4.86 -10.19 3.95
N ARG A 23 -4.79 -11.14 2.99
CA ARG A 23 -5.27 -10.95 1.61
C ARG A 23 -6.79 -10.80 1.50
N SER A 24 -7.56 -11.41 2.41
CA SER A 24 -9.03 -11.33 2.39
C SER A 24 -9.56 -9.97 2.87
N GLU A 25 -8.79 -9.27 3.71
CA GLU A 25 -9.16 -7.97 4.31
C GLU A 25 -8.89 -6.77 3.39
N LEU A 26 -8.15 -6.95 2.29
CA LEU A 26 -7.86 -5.92 1.29
C LEU A 26 -8.91 -5.83 0.17
N LYS A 27 -9.99 -6.60 0.23
CA LYS A 27 -11.03 -6.60 -0.80
C LYS A 27 -11.91 -5.36 -0.63
N MET A 28 -11.85 -4.43 -1.58
CA MET A 28 -12.80 -3.30 -1.65
C MET A 28 -14.22 -3.86 -1.64
N LYS A 29 -14.97 -3.56 -0.58
CA LYS A 29 -16.34 -4.02 -0.40
C LYS A 29 -17.25 -3.26 -1.36
N LYS A 30 -17.57 -3.89 -2.49
CA LYS A 30 -18.58 -3.39 -3.42
C LYS A 30 -19.94 -3.52 -2.74
N THR A 31 -20.58 -2.39 -2.49
CA THR A 31 -21.90 -2.35 -1.86
C THR A 31 -22.90 -1.82 -2.87
N ASN A 32 -24.10 -2.41 -2.93
CA ASN A 32 -25.15 -1.96 -3.84
C ASN A 32 -25.59 -0.54 -3.44
N ALA A 33 -25.50 0.41 -4.37
CA ALA A 33 -25.83 1.81 -4.13
C ALA A 33 -27.28 2.00 -3.67
N ALA A 34 -28.23 1.20 -4.17
CA ALA A 34 -29.64 1.27 -3.76
C ALA A 34 -29.89 0.83 -2.31
N LYS A 35 -28.94 0.11 -1.69
CA LYS A 35 -29.01 -0.27 -0.27
C LYS A 35 -28.42 0.79 0.67
N VAL A 36 -27.66 1.75 0.15
CA VAL A 36 -26.87 2.71 0.95
C VAL A 36 -27.35 4.14 0.73
N LEU A 37 -27.74 4.49 -0.50
CA LEU A 37 -28.14 5.84 -0.85
C LEU A 37 -29.66 6.02 -0.68
N PRO A 38 -30.11 7.20 -0.20
CA PRO A 38 -31.52 7.56 -0.23
C PRO A 38 -32.08 7.54 -1.66
N VAL A 39 -33.37 7.19 -1.80
CA VAL A 39 -34.04 7.06 -3.11
C VAL A 39 -33.96 8.35 -3.93
N SER A 40 -34.06 9.52 -3.28
CA SER A 40 -33.95 10.83 -3.94
C SER A 40 -32.57 11.04 -4.58
N LEU A 41 -31.51 10.73 -3.86
CA LEU A 41 -30.13 10.86 -4.34
C LEU A 41 -29.83 9.82 -5.44
N LEU A 42 -30.31 8.59 -5.29
CA LEU A 42 -30.14 7.56 -6.31
C LEU A 42 -30.78 7.98 -7.64
N ARG A 43 -31.99 8.55 -7.61
CA ARG A 43 -32.65 9.09 -8.81
C ARG A 43 -31.84 10.20 -9.47
N GLN A 44 -31.26 11.10 -8.68
CA GLN A 44 -30.40 12.16 -9.22
C GLN A 44 -29.14 11.59 -9.87
N VAL A 45 -28.46 10.63 -9.22
CA VAL A 45 -27.29 9.97 -9.82
C VAL A 45 -27.67 9.26 -11.13
N GLN A 46 -28.84 8.61 -11.18
CA GLN A 46 -29.36 7.99 -12.39
C GLN A 46 -29.69 8.99 -13.52
N CYS A 47 -29.94 10.26 -13.22
CA CYS A 47 -30.05 11.28 -14.28
C CYS A 47 -28.71 11.52 -15.01
N TYR A 48 -27.59 11.27 -14.35
CA TYR A 48 -26.25 11.50 -14.92
C TYR A 48 -25.59 10.22 -15.44
N VAL A 49 -25.75 9.10 -14.74
CA VAL A 49 -25.08 7.83 -15.05
C VAL A 49 -26.01 6.65 -14.75
N GLN A 50 -26.23 5.76 -15.73
CA GLN A 50 -27.03 4.55 -15.59
C GLN A 50 -26.27 3.34 -16.14
N GLY A 51 -26.31 2.21 -15.44
CA GLY A 51 -25.68 0.96 -15.89
C GLY A 51 -24.16 0.89 -15.70
N GLU A 52 -23.53 1.94 -15.20
CA GLU A 52 -22.07 2.01 -15.01
C GLU A 52 -21.64 1.97 -13.53
N THR A 53 -20.36 1.66 -13.29
CA THR A 53 -19.79 1.65 -11.94
C THR A 53 -19.13 2.99 -11.61
N LEU A 54 -19.73 3.73 -10.67
CA LEU A 54 -19.20 5.01 -10.20
C LEU A 54 -18.37 4.82 -8.92
N TYR A 55 -17.13 5.34 -8.92
CA TYR A 55 -16.27 5.35 -7.73
C TYR A 55 -16.50 6.64 -6.93
N ILE A 56 -16.88 6.49 -5.67
CA ILE A 56 -16.99 7.61 -4.72
C ILE A 56 -15.67 7.68 -3.94
N PRO A 57 -14.83 8.70 -4.14
CA PRO A 57 -13.61 8.84 -3.37
C PRO A 57 -13.93 9.07 -1.90
N ALA A 58 -13.14 8.46 -1.01
CA ALA A 58 -13.24 8.76 0.42
C ALA A 58 -12.99 10.25 0.69
N LEU A 59 -13.77 10.80 1.62
CA LEU A 59 -13.61 12.15 2.16
C LEU A 59 -12.16 12.33 2.63
N LYS A 60 -11.56 13.51 2.37
CA LYS A 60 -10.12 13.78 2.62
C LYS A 60 -9.71 13.45 4.06
N GLU A 61 -10.59 13.72 5.03
CA GLU A 61 -10.40 13.45 6.46
C GLU A 61 -10.40 11.95 6.82
N GLN A 62 -11.04 11.11 6.00
CA GLN A 62 -11.07 9.65 6.15
C GLN A 62 -10.13 8.92 5.18
N ARG A 63 -9.40 9.67 4.34
CA ARG A 63 -8.33 9.09 3.52
C ARG A 63 -7.20 8.67 4.46
N LYS A 64 -7.23 7.42 4.91
CA LYS A 64 -6.03 6.76 5.40
C LYS A 64 -4.97 6.92 4.33
N ALA A 65 -3.84 7.50 4.71
CA ALA A 65 -2.79 7.77 3.75
C ALA A 65 -2.31 6.45 3.15
N TRP A 66 -1.97 6.45 1.86
CA TRP A 66 -1.59 5.22 1.17
C TRP A 66 -0.48 4.48 1.95
N GLY A 67 -0.72 3.19 2.22
CA GLY A 67 0.21 2.33 2.96
C GLY A 67 0.08 2.33 4.49
N GLU A 68 -0.87 3.06 5.09
CA GLU A 68 -1.15 2.98 6.55
C GLU A 68 -1.79 1.65 6.97
N ARG A 69 -2.71 1.10 6.18
CA ARG A 69 -3.38 -0.17 6.52
C ARG A 69 -2.46 -1.40 6.42
N SER A 70 -1.43 -1.34 5.56
CA SER A 70 -0.55 -2.49 5.28
C SER A 70 0.84 -2.36 5.90
N GLY A 71 1.14 -1.27 6.62
CA GLY A 71 2.48 -1.00 7.19
C GLY A 71 3.59 -0.70 6.16
N ILE A 72 3.32 -0.93 4.87
CA ILE A 72 4.25 -0.73 3.74
C ILE A 72 4.84 0.68 3.74
N ARG A 73 4.07 1.70 4.12
CA ARG A 73 4.58 3.08 4.19
C ARG A 73 5.75 3.21 5.17
N ARG A 74 5.65 2.62 6.36
CA ARG A 74 6.70 2.65 7.37
C ARG A 74 7.95 1.90 6.91
N GLN A 75 7.77 0.75 6.25
CA GLN A 75 8.88 -0.03 5.71
C GLN A 75 9.63 0.72 4.59
N LEU A 76 8.88 1.33 3.65
CA LEU A 76 9.46 2.15 2.59
C LEU A 76 10.16 3.38 3.16
N GLN A 77 9.61 4.03 4.18
CA GLN A 77 10.23 5.18 4.83
C GLN A 77 11.54 4.80 5.52
N LYS A 78 11.56 3.68 6.27
CA LYS A 78 12.79 3.17 6.89
C LYS A 78 13.87 2.88 5.85
N ARG A 79 13.51 2.22 4.75
CA ARG A 79 14.44 1.95 3.65
C ARG A 79 14.95 3.24 3.01
N ASN A 80 14.08 4.21 2.76
CA ASN A 80 14.48 5.50 2.18
C ASN A 80 15.44 6.26 3.11
N GLN A 81 15.22 6.22 4.43
CA GLN A 81 16.14 6.78 5.41
C GLN A 81 17.52 6.11 5.35
N GLN A 82 17.57 4.79 5.21
CA GLN A 82 18.82 4.07 5.04
C GLN A 82 19.55 4.47 3.75
N ILE A 83 18.85 4.55 2.63
CA ILE A 83 19.41 5.02 1.34
C ILE A 83 20.04 6.41 1.49
N ILE A 84 19.39 7.33 2.22
CA ILE A 84 19.93 8.66 2.48
C ILE A 84 21.15 8.61 3.39
N ALA A 85 21.15 7.75 4.42
CA ALA A 85 22.29 7.58 5.32
C ALA A 85 23.52 7.02 4.60
N ASP A 86 23.33 5.99 3.76
CA ASP A 86 24.40 5.38 2.99
C ASP A 86 24.98 6.36 1.95
N HIS A 87 24.12 7.18 1.32
CA HIS A 87 24.58 8.25 0.44
C HIS A 87 25.42 9.30 1.19
N ARG A 88 25.06 9.66 2.42
CA ARG A 88 25.84 10.58 3.27
C ARG A 88 27.20 10.00 3.68
N GLN A 89 27.33 8.68 3.70
CA GLN A 89 28.61 7.98 3.94
C GLN A 89 29.50 7.91 2.69
N GLY A 90 29.05 8.45 1.55
CA GLY A 90 29.83 8.56 0.31
C GLY A 90 29.42 7.57 -0.79
N ALA A 91 28.36 6.78 -0.59
CA ALA A 91 27.86 5.89 -1.64
C ALA A 91 27.22 6.69 -2.79
N THR A 92 27.56 6.36 -4.04
CA THR A 92 26.98 7.02 -5.21
C THR A 92 25.56 6.52 -5.50
N ALA A 93 24.78 7.30 -6.25
CA ALA A 93 23.43 6.92 -6.65
C ALA A 93 23.41 5.60 -7.45
N GLU A 94 24.45 5.34 -8.23
CA GLU A 94 24.65 4.13 -9.03
C GLU A 94 24.92 2.91 -8.13
N GLN A 95 25.75 3.05 -7.09
CA GLN A 95 26.00 1.97 -6.13
C GLN A 95 24.73 1.64 -5.34
N LEU A 96 24.02 2.65 -4.86
CA LEU A 96 22.75 2.46 -4.15
C LEU A 96 21.67 1.82 -5.03
N SER A 97 21.68 2.10 -6.34
CA SER A 97 20.75 1.46 -7.28
C SER A 97 20.92 -0.05 -7.32
N GLN A 98 22.18 -0.51 -7.28
CA GLN A 98 22.52 -1.93 -7.26
C GLN A 98 22.20 -2.55 -5.89
N THR A 99 22.57 -1.90 -4.79
CA THR A 99 22.36 -2.42 -3.42
C THR A 99 20.88 -2.57 -3.09
N TYR A 100 20.05 -1.61 -3.51
CA TYR A 100 18.61 -1.57 -3.19
C TYR A 100 17.72 -2.09 -4.31
N PHE A 101 18.30 -2.58 -5.41
CA PHE A 101 17.60 -3.06 -6.61
C PHE A 101 16.56 -2.05 -7.13
N LEU A 102 16.95 -0.78 -7.17
CA LEU A 102 16.12 0.32 -7.66
C LEU A 102 16.75 0.94 -8.89
N SER A 103 15.94 1.58 -9.73
CA SER A 103 16.48 2.44 -10.78
C SER A 103 17.25 3.62 -10.17
N VAL A 104 18.31 4.07 -10.86
CA VAL A 104 19.07 5.26 -10.46
C VAL A 104 18.17 6.50 -10.35
N THR A 105 17.16 6.61 -11.22
CA THR A 105 16.13 7.67 -11.15
C THR A 105 15.33 7.62 -9.86
N THR A 106 14.96 6.42 -9.39
CA THR A 106 14.23 6.25 -8.13
C THR A 106 15.12 6.61 -6.94
N ILE A 107 16.40 6.20 -6.95
CA ILE A 107 17.37 6.59 -5.93
C ILE A 107 17.53 8.11 -5.88
N ARG A 108 17.74 8.77 -7.03
CA ARG A 108 17.80 10.25 -7.09
C ARG A 108 16.52 10.89 -6.57
N ASN A 109 15.36 10.36 -6.92
CA ASN A 109 14.09 10.84 -6.37
C ASN A 109 14.00 10.66 -4.85
N ILE A 110 14.58 9.62 -4.27
CA ILE A 110 14.61 9.42 -2.81
C ILE A 110 15.58 10.40 -2.14
N LEU A 111 16.73 10.66 -2.76
CA LEU A 111 17.76 11.56 -2.23
C LEU A 111 17.37 13.04 -2.32
N TYR A 112 16.70 13.41 -3.42
CA TYR A 112 16.41 14.81 -3.77
C TYR A 112 14.92 15.16 -3.70
N ARG A 113 14.05 14.26 -3.23
CA ARG A 113 12.65 14.62 -3.00
C ARG A 113 12.60 15.76 -2.00
N LYS A 114 12.24 16.94 -2.49
CA LYS A 114 11.58 17.95 -1.66
C LYS A 114 10.24 17.35 -1.29
N ASP A 115 10.04 17.08 -0.01
CA ASP A 115 8.70 16.90 0.50
C ASP A 115 7.95 18.18 0.13
N CYS A 116 7.02 18.10 -0.82
CA CYS A 116 5.96 19.10 -0.93
C CYS A 116 5.07 18.92 0.31
N LEU A 117 5.58 19.37 1.46
CA LEU A 117 4.78 19.79 2.58
C LEU A 117 4.16 21.14 2.19
N GLU A 118 2.85 21.19 2.35
CA GLU A 118 1.97 22.36 2.20
C GLU A 118 1.57 22.76 0.76
N LYS A 119 0.36 22.34 0.35
CA LYS A 119 -0.76 23.20 -0.08
C LYS A 119 -2.09 22.49 0.14
#